data_AF-A0A7J9FM22-F1
#
_entry.id   AF-A0A7J9FM22-F1
#
_cell.length_a   1.000
_cell.length_b   1.000
_cell.length_c   1.000
_cell.angle_alpha   90.00
_cell.angle_beta   90.00
_cell.angle_gamma   90.00
#
_symmetry.space_group_name_H-M   'P 1'
#
loop_
_entity.id
_entity.type
_entity.pdbx_description
1 polymer ?
#
loop_
_entity_poly.entity_id
_entity_poly.type
_entity_poly.pdbx_seq_one_letter_code
_entity_poly.pdbx_strand_id
1 'polypeptide(L)'
;MGESGGNNREQRDEISLLSEELIQLSVKGSRVIPDDKPTLICTIWTGKLYNPESFKAKMRSLWKTKKKFEIKLAGQNLYLIVFELEEDLELIME
;
A
#
# COMPACT_ATOMS: atom_id res chain seq x y z
N MET A 1 -64.43 25.33 -12.60
CA MET A 1 -63.69 24.14 -13.09
C MET A 1 -62.64 24.66 -14.06
N GLY A 2 -61.35 24.68 -13.80
CA GLY A 2 -60.53 24.32 -12.66
C GLY A 2 -59.11 24.79 -13.01
N GLU A 3 -58.43 25.37 -12.01
CA GLU A 3 -56.98 25.25 -11.74
C GLU A 3 -56.02 25.85 -12.78
N SER A 4 -55.45 27.04 -12.55
CA SER A 4 -54.40 27.39 -11.57
C SER A 4 -53.04 26.77 -11.85
N GLY A 5 -52.00 27.62 -11.82
CA GLY A 5 -50.66 27.19 -11.44
C GLY A 5 -49.60 27.42 -12.51
N GLY A 6 -49.17 28.66 -12.66
CA GLY A 6 -47.82 28.91 -13.16
C GLY A 6 -46.81 28.28 -12.20
N ASN A 7 -45.84 27.54 -12.72
CA ASN A 7 -44.63 27.22 -11.98
C ASN A 7 -43.45 27.07 -12.95
N ASN A 8 -42.79 28.20 -13.16
CA ASN A 8 -41.46 28.29 -13.71
C ASN A 8 -40.49 27.54 -12.78
N ARG A 9 -39.98 26.38 -13.17
CA ARG A 9 -38.85 25.71 -12.51
C ARG A 9 -38.20 24.74 -13.47
N GLU A 10 -37.33 25.30 -14.32
CA GLU A 10 -36.13 24.59 -14.73
C GLU A 10 -35.35 24.28 -13.46
N GLN A 11 -35.42 23.04 -13.00
CA GLN A 11 -34.43 22.52 -12.07
C GLN A 11 -33.98 21.21 -12.67
N ARG A 12 -32.97 21.32 -13.54
CA ARG A 12 -32.07 20.22 -13.80
C ARG A 12 -31.55 19.82 -12.42
N ASP A 13 -31.86 18.62 -11.96
CA ASP A 13 -31.14 18.00 -10.86
C ASP A 13 -29.70 17.80 -11.35
N GLU A 14 -28.91 18.86 -11.20
CA GLU A 14 -27.47 18.86 -11.39
C GLU A 14 -26.91 17.86 -10.39
N ILE A 15 -26.25 16.83 -10.93
CA ILE A 15 -25.51 15.84 -10.17
C ILE A 15 -24.50 16.61 -9.31
N SER A 16 -24.74 16.67 -8.00
CA SER A 16 -23.80 17.21 -7.02
C SER A 16 -22.63 16.24 -6.84
N LEU A 17 -21.76 16.16 -7.85
CA LEU A 17 -20.39 15.71 -7.68
C LEU A 17 -19.63 16.89 -7.09
N LEU A 18 -19.12 16.72 -5.86
CA LEU A 18 -17.92 17.37 -5.28
C LEU A 18 -18.10 17.50 -3.76
N SER A 19 -17.98 16.38 -3.06
CA SER A 19 -17.27 16.40 -1.78
C SER A 19 -15.96 15.65 -2.02
N GLU A 20 -15.01 16.33 -2.65
CA GLU A 20 -13.59 15.98 -2.51
C GLU A 20 -13.26 16.10 -1.02
N GLU A 21 -13.44 15.00 -0.28
CA GLU A 21 -12.84 14.86 1.03
C GLU A 21 -11.33 14.84 0.79
N LEU A 22 -10.70 16.02 0.91
CA LEU A 22 -9.26 16.16 0.96
C LEU A 22 -8.80 15.42 2.21
N ILE A 23 -8.44 14.14 2.06
CA ILE A 23 -7.76 13.37 3.09
C ILE A 23 -6.42 14.08 3.31
N GLN A 24 -6.36 14.96 4.31
CA GLN A 24 -5.10 15.49 4.82
C GLN A 24 -4.33 14.31 5.43
N LEU A 25 -3.48 13.69 4.62
CA LEU A 25 -2.48 12.72 5.08
C LEU A 25 -1.49 13.48 5.97
N SER A 26 -1.80 13.59 7.25
CA SER A 26 -0.87 14.09 8.26
C SER A 26 0.25 13.07 8.43
N VAL A 27 1.40 13.34 7.81
CA VAL A 27 2.61 12.54 8.00
C VAL A 27 3.12 12.82 9.41
N LYS A 28 2.84 11.90 10.34
CA LYS A 28 3.46 11.90 11.66
C LYS A 28 4.94 11.55 11.48
N GLY A 29 5.77 12.57 11.32
CA GLY A 29 7.22 12.43 11.24
C GLY A 29 7.75 11.71 12.48
N SER A 30 8.17 10.47 12.30
CA SER A 30 8.83 9.68 13.35
C SER A 30 10.33 9.72 13.13
N ARG A 31 11.10 9.75 14.21
CA ARG A 31 12.57 9.69 14.14
C ARG A 31 12.96 8.34 13.53
N VAL A 32 13.45 8.37 12.29
CA VAL A 32 14.02 7.20 11.63
C VAL A 32 15.31 6.84 12.35
N ILE A 33 15.28 5.73 13.08
CA ILE A 33 16.50 5.13 13.62
C ILE A 33 16.98 4.19 12.51
N PRO A 34 18.16 4.41 11.92
CA PRO A 34 18.69 3.49 10.94
C PRO A 34 18.86 2.13 11.60
N ASP A 35 18.25 1.10 11.01
CA ASP A 35 18.50 -0.28 11.41
C ASP A 35 19.84 -0.70 10.82
N ASP A 36 20.68 -1.38 11.61
CA ASP A 36 22.00 -1.84 11.17
C ASP A 36 21.89 -2.94 10.10
N LYS A 37 20.71 -3.57 9.97
CA LYS A 37 20.50 -4.65 9.03
C LYS A 37 20.06 -4.13 7.66
N PRO A 38 20.51 -4.78 6.58
CA PRO A 38 20.03 -4.49 5.23
C PRO A 38 18.55 -4.83 5.12
N THR A 39 17.74 -3.84 4.73
CA THR A 39 16.28 -3.99 4.61
C THR A 39 15.73 -3.52 3.27
N LEU A 40 14.80 -4.29 2.70
CA LEU A 40 14.00 -3.93 1.54
C LEU A 40 12.55 -3.71 1.97
N ILE A 41 11.96 -2.57 1.60
CA ILE A 41 10.54 -2.31 1.81
C ILE A 41 9.77 -2.56 0.51
N CYS A 42 8.66 -3.30 0.58
CA CYS A 42 7.85 -3.61 -0.61
C CYS A 42 6.35 -3.64 -0.30
N THR A 43 5.55 -3.34 -1.32
CA THR A 43 4.08 -3.47 -1.23
C THR A 43 3.64 -4.70 -2.00
N ILE A 44 2.83 -5.56 -1.40
CA ILE A 44 2.36 -6.81 -2.03
C ILE A 44 0.86 -6.71 -2.28
N TRP A 45 0.49 -6.75 -3.54
CA TRP A 45 -0.91 -6.79 -3.98
C TRP A 45 -1.27 -8.19 -4.45
N THR A 46 -2.30 -8.79 -3.87
CA THR A 46 -2.76 -10.14 -4.21
C THR A 46 -4.28 -10.18 -4.24
N GLY A 47 -4.84 -10.87 -5.23
CA GLY A 47 -6.29 -11.16 -5.30
C GLY A 47 -6.73 -12.31 -4.38
N LYS A 48 -5.79 -12.93 -3.65
CA LYS A 48 -6.01 -14.03 -2.70
C LYS A 48 -5.43 -13.66 -1.33
N LEU A 49 -5.84 -14.38 -0.28
CA LEU A 49 -5.24 -14.25 1.05
C LEU A 49 -3.71 -14.40 0.98
N TYR A 50 -2.99 -13.42 1.53
CA TYR A 50 -1.54 -13.40 1.55
C TYR A 50 -0.99 -14.41 2.56
N ASN A 51 -0.11 -15.31 2.11
CA ASN A 51 0.65 -16.20 2.98
C ASN A 51 2.15 -15.80 2.97
N PRO A 52 2.68 -15.26 4.09
CA PRO A 52 4.08 -14.84 4.18
C PRO A 52 5.06 -16.01 4.01
N GLU A 53 4.73 -17.21 4.45
CA GLU A 53 5.62 -18.38 4.34
C GLU A 53 5.76 -18.85 2.90
N SER A 54 4.65 -18.88 2.16
CA SER A 54 4.67 -19.22 0.73
C SER A 54 5.45 -18.18 -0.08
N PHE A 55 5.26 -16.89 0.22
CA PHE A 55 6.03 -15.82 -0.41
C PHE A 55 7.52 -15.95 -0.09
N LYS A 56 7.87 -16.18 1.18
CA LYS A 56 9.26 -16.39 1.61
C LYS A 56 9.92 -17.57 0.88
N ALA A 57 9.22 -18.71 0.77
CA ALA A 57 9.73 -19.87 0.05
C ALA A 57 9.98 -19.57 -1.43
N LYS A 58 9.03 -18.90 -2.09
CA LYS A 58 9.15 -18.50 -3.50
C LYS A 58 10.30 -17.52 -3.71
N MET A 59 10.39 -16.48 -2.89
CA MET A 59 11.44 -15.48 -3.00
C MET A 59 12.82 -16.04 -2.71
N ARG A 60 12.94 -16.96 -1.74
CA ARG A 60 14.21 -17.65 -1.48
C ARG A 60 14.71 -18.43 -2.71
N SER A 61 13.80 -19.05 -3.46
CA SER A 61 14.15 -19.74 -4.71
C SER A 61 14.52 -18.78 -5.83
N LEU A 62 13.86 -17.62 -5.93
CA LEU A 62 14.09 -16.64 -6.98
C LEU A 62 15.39 -15.85 -6.77
N TRP A 63 15.58 -15.34 -5.56
CA TRP A 63 16.73 -14.51 -5.20
C TRP A 63 17.98 -15.31 -4.87
N LYS A 64 17.85 -16.63 -4.68
CA LYS A 64 18.97 -17.52 -4.35
C LYS A 64 19.80 -16.99 -3.17
N THR A 65 19.14 -16.40 -2.17
CA THR A 65 19.81 -15.76 -1.03
C THR A 65 20.74 -16.74 -0.33
N LYS A 66 21.96 -16.30 -0.01
CA LYS A 66 22.96 -17.10 0.69
C LYS A 66 22.52 -17.39 2.12
N LYS A 67 21.88 -16.41 2.76
CA LYS A 67 21.38 -16.50 4.15
C LYS A 67 19.86 -16.40 4.23
N LYS A 68 19.37 -16.56 5.46
CA LYS A 68 17.95 -16.40 5.77
C LYS A 68 17.61 -14.92 5.79
N PHE A 69 16.37 -14.60 5.42
CA PHE A 69 15.77 -13.29 5.59
C PHE A 69 14.45 -13.42 6.35
N GLU A 70 13.99 -12.33 6.93
CA GLU A 70 12.73 -12.22 7.64
C GLU A 70 11.77 -11.28 6.90
N ILE A 71 10.47 -11.51 7.04
CA ILE A 71 9.44 -10.65 6.46
C ILE A 71 8.57 -10.15 7.60
N LYS A 72 8.49 -8.85 7.77
CA LYS A 72 7.72 -8.17 8.80
C LYS A 72 6.61 -7.36 8.14
N LEU A 73 5.43 -7.32 8.76
CA LEU A 73 4.36 -6.42 8.33
C LEU A 73 4.68 -5.01 8.85
N ALA A 74 4.81 -4.04 7.94
CA ALA A 74 5.10 -2.65 8.27
C ALA A 74 3.87 -1.73 8.10
N GLY A 75 2.79 -2.21 7.48
CA GLY A 75 1.56 -1.46 7.27
C GLY A 75 0.52 -2.23 6.45
N GLN A 76 -0.49 -1.53 5.92
CA GLN A 76 -1.47 -2.15 5.02
C GLN A 76 -0.81 -2.56 3.71
N ASN A 77 -0.73 -3.87 3.46
CA ASN A 77 -0.03 -4.47 2.31
C ASN A 77 1.46 -4.08 2.17
N LEU A 78 2.03 -3.48 3.22
CA LEU A 78 3.42 -3.01 3.25
C LEU A 78 4.25 -3.96 4.10
N TYR A 79 5.32 -4.48 3.51
CA TYR A 79 6.19 -5.48 4.11
C TYR A 79 7.62 -5.00 4.13
N LEU A 80 8.32 -5.32 5.20
CA LEU A 80 9.73 -5.08 5.38
C LEU A 80 10.46 -6.42 5.36
N ILE A 81 11.37 -6.57 4.42
CA ILE A 81 12.22 -7.75 4.28
C ILE A 81 13.58 -7.41 4.88
N VAL A 82 13.99 -8.16 5.89
CA VAL A 82 15.23 -7.94 6.63
C VAL A 82 16.20 -9.06 6.26
N PHE A 83 17.33 -8.68 5.68
CA PHE A 83 18.37 -9.62 5.26
C PHE A 83 19.45 -9.73 6.35
N GLU A 84 20.12 -10.89 6.39
CA GLU A 84 21.29 -11.09 7.25
C GLU A 84 22.57 -10.53 6.61
N LEU A 85 22.64 -10.50 5.28
CA LEU A 85 23.79 -10.05 4.50
C LEU A 85 23.40 -8.93 3.55
N GLU A 86 24.25 -7.93 3.42
CA GLU A 86 24.08 -6.82 2.47
C GLU A 86 24.20 -7.32 1.03
N GLU A 87 25.12 -8.25 0.76
CA GLU A 87 25.29 -8.88 -0.55
C GLU A 87 24.00 -9.52 -1.09
N ASP A 88 23.18 -10.10 -0.21
CA ASP A 88 21.89 -10.71 -0.59
C ASP A 88 20.89 -9.62 -1.02
N LEU A 89 20.93 -8.43 -0.41
CA LEU A 89 20.10 -7.29 -0.79
C LEU A 89 20.59 -6.67 -2.10
N GLU A 90 21.90 -6.45 -2.24
CA GLU A 90 22.50 -5.88 -3.45
C GLU A 90 22.19 -6.71 -4.69
N LEU A 91 22.31 -8.04 -4.59
CA LEU A 91 22.00 -8.97 -5.68
C LEU A 91 20.52 -8.92 -6.13
N ILE A 92 19.61 -8.49 -5.25
CA ILE A 92 18.18 -8.36 -5.57
C ILE A 92 17.90 -7.00 -6.23
N MET A 93 18.73 -5.99 -5.97
CA MET A 93 18.55 -4.63 -6.47
C MET A 93 19.24 -4.36 -7.82
N GLU A 94 20.18 -5.22 -8.24
CA GLU A 94 20.83 -5.19 -9.56
C GLU A 94 19.98 -5.87 -10.66
#